data_AF-A0A097QHA8-F1
#
_entry.id   AF-A0A097QHA8-F1
#
_cell.length_a   1.000
_cell.length_b   1.000
_cell.length_c   1.000
_cell.angle_alpha   90.00
_cell.angle_beta   90.00
_cell.angle_gamma   90.00
#
_symmetry.space_group_name_H-M   'P 1'
#
loop_
_entity.id
_entity.type
_entity.pdbx_description
1 polymer ?
#
loop_
_entity_poly.entity_id
_entity_poly.type
_entity_poly.pdbx_seq_one_letter_code
_entity_poly.pdbx_strand_id
1 'polypeptide(L)'
;MQLIILASAFAAAAAATTKVTELKCVPPSSAPEKIETMLTQCQYEIKQALLQEALEVLGEPKEKIRREKRATFSNEERRVAGCLLQCIYRKMGALDGSNLPKATGLVELFTEGVTDKNYYLATIQGVQQCMAKEIKQINANGTFTEGYTCDVAYDLFMCVSKQIEEICGILP
;
A
#
# COMPACT_ATOMS: atom_id res chain seq x y z
N MET A 1 -44.19 65.82 7.99
CA MET A 1 -42.90 65.52 7.35
C MET A 1 -42.00 64.87 8.38
N GLN A 2 -41.95 63.53 8.41
CA GLN A 2 -40.87 62.71 8.98
C GLN A 2 -41.22 61.24 8.69
N LEU A 3 -40.52 60.65 7.71
CA LEU A 3 -40.50 59.23 7.40
C LEU A 3 -39.41 58.59 8.28
N ILE A 4 -39.76 57.56 9.06
CA ILE A 4 -38.79 56.70 9.74
C ILE A 4 -38.80 55.35 9.03
N ILE A 5 -37.68 55.04 8.38
CA ILE A 5 -37.40 53.78 7.71
C ILE A 5 -36.82 52.81 8.75
N LEU A 6 -37.50 51.70 9.02
CA LEU A 6 -36.94 50.57 9.77
C LEU A 6 -36.59 49.46 8.77
N ALA A 7 -35.30 49.37 8.44
CA ALA A 7 -34.74 48.24 7.70
C ALA A 7 -34.50 47.08 8.66
N SER A 8 -35.31 46.02 8.55
CA SER A 8 -35.08 44.76 9.26
C SER A 8 -34.00 43.96 8.53
N ALA A 9 -32.85 43.80 9.19
CA ALA A 9 -31.79 42.91 8.76
C ALA A 9 -32.25 41.45 8.92
N PHE A 10 -32.52 40.78 7.79
CA PHE A 10 -32.68 39.33 7.74
C PHE A 10 -31.28 38.70 7.85
N ALA A 11 -30.94 38.20 9.05
CA ALA A 11 -29.77 37.39 9.25
C ALA A 11 -30.01 36.00 8.63
N ALA A 12 -29.37 35.73 7.49
CA ALA A 12 -29.33 34.40 6.91
C ALA A 12 -28.39 33.52 7.76
N ALA A 13 -28.96 32.65 8.59
CA ALA A 13 -28.22 31.58 9.23
C ALA A 13 -27.86 30.53 8.17
N ALA A 14 -26.61 30.58 7.69
CA ALA A 14 -26.04 29.51 6.89
C ALA A 14 -25.87 28.27 7.80
N ALA A 15 -26.84 27.36 7.74
CA ALA A 15 -26.70 26.04 8.31
C ALA A 15 -25.60 25.31 7.54
N ALA A 16 -24.40 25.24 8.13
CA ALA A 16 -23.34 24.36 7.66
C ALA A 16 -23.80 22.92 7.86
N THR A 17 -24.41 22.34 6.82
CA THR A 17 -24.63 20.90 6.73
C THR A 17 -23.27 20.24 6.52
N THR A 18 -22.64 19.79 7.60
CA THR A 18 -21.61 18.75 7.54
C THR A 18 -22.25 17.53 6.90
N LYS A 19 -22.05 17.36 5.58
CA LYS A 19 -22.30 16.10 4.89
C LYS A 19 -21.38 15.07 5.52
N VAL A 20 -21.92 14.24 6.41
CA VAL A 20 -21.30 12.98 6.77
C VAL A 20 -21.43 12.12 5.51
N THR A 21 -20.36 12.02 4.73
CA THR A 21 -20.29 11.10 3.60
C THR A 21 -20.39 9.71 4.19
N GLU A 22 -21.52 9.03 3.97
CA GLU A 22 -21.72 7.67 4.44
C GLU A 22 -20.68 6.78 3.74
N LEU A 23 -19.75 6.22 4.53
CA LEU A 23 -18.71 5.33 4.04
C LEU A 23 -19.36 4.12 3.36
N LYS A 24 -18.97 3.83 2.12
CA LYS A 24 -19.58 2.72 1.35
C LYS A 24 -19.08 1.35 1.80
N CYS A 25 -17.95 1.32 2.49
CA CYS A 25 -17.30 0.11 2.97
C CYS A 25 -16.87 0.28 4.42
N VAL A 26 -16.74 -0.84 5.12
CA VAL A 26 -16.11 -0.91 6.45
C VAL A 26 -14.77 -1.64 6.31
N PRO A 27 -13.62 -0.94 6.36
CA PRO A 27 -12.32 -1.59 6.35
C PRO A 27 -12.08 -2.38 7.65
N PRO A 28 -11.19 -3.40 7.63
CA PRO A 28 -10.78 -4.07 8.85
C PRO A 28 -10.11 -3.07 9.80
N SER A 29 -10.43 -3.16 11.10
CA SER A 29 -9.91 -2.23 12.12
C SER A 29 -8.44 -2.44 12.47
N SER A 30 -7.89 -3.61 12.17
CA SER A 30 -6.49 -3.96 12.34
C SER A 30 -6.09 -5.02 11.32
N ALA A 31 -4.79 -5.24 11.17
CA ALA A 31 -4.30 -6.41 10.45
C ALA A 31 -4.77 -7.69 11.18
N PRO A 32 -5.21 -8.73 10.45
CA PRO A 32 -5.47 -10.05 11.03
C PRO A 32 -4.22 -10.65 11.68
N GLU A 33 -4.39 -11.39 12.78
CA GLU A 33 -3.31 -12.02 13.57
C GLU A 33 -2.34 -12.86 12.70
N LYS A 34 -2.87 -13.54 11.68
CA LYS A 34 -2.08 -14.30 10.71
C LYS A 34 -1.11 -13.41 9.92
N ILE A 35 -1.58 -12.24 9.45
CA ILE A 35 -0.76 -11.27 8.72
C ILE A 35 0.27 -10.64 9.66
N GLU A 36 -0.10 -10.31 10.90
CA GLU A 36 0.83 -9.77 11.91
C GLU A 36 1.96 -10.75 12.26
N THR A 37 1.63 -12.04 12.35
CA THR A 37 2.61 -13.11 12.57
C THR A 37 3.61 -13.18 11.43
N MET A 38 3.12 -13.15 10.18
CA MET A 38 3.99 -13.18 9.00
C MET A 38 4.83 -11.91 8.87
N LEU A 39 4.26 -10.74 9.18
CA LEU A 39 4.97 -9.47 9.21
C LEU A 39 6.18 -9.55 10.14
N THR A 40 5.99 -10.04 11.37
CA THR A 40 7.07 -10.19 12.36
C THR A 40 8.18 -11.12 11.87
N GLN A 41 7.81 -12.27 11.29
CA GLN A 41 8.78 -13.20 10.72
C GLN A 41 9.57 -12.59 9.56
N CYS A 42 8.87 -11.94 8.63
CA CYS A 42 9.49 -11.32 7.46
C CYS A 42 10.40 -10.14 7.83
N GLN A 43 10.02 -9.33 8.82
CA GLN A 43 10.89 -8.28 9.36
C GLN A 43 12.17 -8.86 9.97
N TYR A 44 12.07 -9.99 10.68
CA TYR A 44 13.24 -10.69 11.21
C TYR A 44 14.15 -11.21 10.10
N GLU A 45 13.59 -11.87 9.07
CA GLU A 45 14.36 -12.36 7.91
C GLU A 45 15.13 -11.23 7.20
N ILE A 46 14.47 -10.09 6.96
CA ILE A 46 15.12 -8.92 6.33
C ILE A 46 16.22 -8.36 7.22
N LYS A 47 15.98 -8.23 8.52
CA LYS A 47 16.98 -7.73 9.47
C LYS A 47 18.23 -8.62 9.48
N GLN A 48 18.06 -9.94 9.45
CA GLN A 48 19.19 -10.88 9.41
C GLN A 48 19.95 -10.76 8.09
N ALA A 49 19.26 -10.67 6.96
CA ALA A 49 19.89 -10.48 5.65
C ALA A 49 20.73 -9.19 5.59
N LEU A 50 20.18 -8.07 6.04
CA LEU A 50 20.90 -6.80 6.11
C LEU A 50 22.11 -6.84 7.05
N LEU A 51 21.99 -7.54 8.18
CA LEU A 51 23.09 -7.69 9.12
C LEU A 51 24.22 -8.55 8.54
N GLN A 52 23.87 -9.62 7.84
CA GLN A 52 24.82 -10.51 7.18
C GLN A 52 25.58 -9.78 6.06
N GLU A 53 24.88 -9.02 5.22
CA GLU A 53 25.48 -8.17 4.18
C GLU A 53 26.47 -7.17 4.79
N ALA A 54 26.08 -6.52 5.90
CA ALA A 54 26.95 -5.58 6.59
C ALA A 54 28.22 -6.25 7.16
N LEU A 55 28.12 -7.49 7.65
CA LEU A 55 29.27 -8.26 8.16
C LEU A 55 30.21 -8.69 7.04
N GLU A 56 29.68 -9.04 5.87
CA GLU A 56 30.48 -9.38 4.68
C GLU A 56 31.31 -8.17 4.22
N VAL A 57 30.71 -6.98 4.17
CA VAL A 57 31.42 -5.73 3.83
C VAL A 57 32.51 -5.38 4.85
N LEU A 58 32.31 -5.69 6.13
CA LEU A 58 33.31 -5.43 7.18
C LEU A 58 34.43 -6.48 7.23
N GLY A 59 34.20 -7.66 6.64
CA GLY A 59 35.16 -8.76 6.56
C GLY A 59 36.23 -8.59 5.46
N GLU A 60 36.03 -7.66 4.53
CA GLU A 60 36.98 -7.41 3.43
C GLU A 60 38.03 -6.32 3.77
N PRO A 61 39.30 -6.47 3.32
CA PRO A 61 40.35 -5.50 3.58
C PRO A 61 40.02 -4.13 2.95
N LYS A 62 40.15 -3.09 3.78
CA LYS A 62 39.76 -1.71 3.50
C LYS A 62 40.59 -1.05 2.39
N GLU A 63 40.25 -1.28 1.13
CA GLU A 63 40.46 -0.29 0.09
C GLU A 63 39.18 -0.09 -0.73
N LYS A 64 38.67 1.15 -0.69
CA LYS A 64 37.52 1.68 -1.47
C LYS A 64 36.11 1.52 -0.88
N ILE A 65 35.92 1.80 0.42
CA ILE A 65 34.59 2.23 0.88
C ILE A 65 34.51 3.76 0.76
N ARG A 66 34.25 4.25 -0.46
CA ARG A 66 33.84 5.66 -0.66
C ARG A 66 32.35 5.75 -0.35
N ARG A 67 32.06 6.06 0.92
CA ARG A 67 30.71 6.23 1.46
C ARG A 67 30.09 7.49 0.85
N GLU A 68 29.42 7.35 -0.29
CA GLU A 68 28.59 8.43 -0.82
C GLU A 68 27.30 8.56 -0.01
N LYS A 69 27.10 9.80 0.43
CA LYS A 69 26.09 10.28 1.36
C LYS A 69 24.67 10.05 0.81
N ARG A 70 23.95 9.07 1.35
CA ARG A 70 22.66 9.23 2.06
C ARG A 70 21.69 10.32 1.55
N ALA A 71 21.36 10.33 0.25
CA ALA A 71 20.29 11.17 -0.32
C ALA A 71 19.25 10.38 -1.16
N THR A 72 19.45 9.06 -1.32
CA THR A 72 18.64 8.16 -2.17
C THR A 72 17.66 7.28 -1.37
N PHE A 73 17.47 7.55 -0.08
CA PHE A 73 16.80 6.63 0.83
C PHE A 73 15.34 6.33 0.48
N SER A 74 14.60 7.23 -0.17
CA SER A 74 13.19 6.98 -0.46
C SER A 74 12.97 5.75 -1.37
N ASN A 75 13.85 5.54 -2.36
CA ASN A 75 13.74 4.41 -3.28
C ASN A 75 14.21 3.11 -2.65
N GLU A 76 15.23 3.17 -1.80
CA GLU A 76 15.72 2.01 -1.05
C GLU A 76 14.73 1.59 0.04
N GLU A 77 14.18 2.54 0.80
CA GLU A 77 13.13 2.31 1.81
C GLU A 77 11.86 1.73 1.15
N ARG A 78 11.46 2.27 0.00
CA ARG A 78 10.38 1.70 -0.83
C ARG A 78 10.67 0.25 -1.18
N ARG A 79 11.88 -0.04 -1.65
CA ARG A 79 12.28 -1.40 -2.03
C ARG A 79 12.32 -2.35 -0.83
N VAL A 80 12.77 -1.89 0.34
CA VAL A 80 12.73 -2.67 1.59
C VAL A 80 11.28 -3.00 1.98
N ALA A 81 10.37 -2.03 1.92
CA ALA A 81 8.94 -2.27 2.14
C ALA A 81 8.36 -3.25 1.12
N GLY A 82 8.77 -3.13 -0.15
CA GLY A 82 8.42 -4.08 -1.21
C GLY A 82 8.90 -5.50 -0.94
N CYS A 83 10.15 -5.67 -0.46
CA CYS A 83 10.67 -6.99 -0.11
C CYS A 83 9.98 -7.59 1.12
N LEU A 84 9.54 -6.75 2.05
CA LEU A 84 8.71 -7.17 3.18
C LEU A 84 7.35 -7.71 2.70
N LEU A 85 6.67 -6.97 1.83
CA LEU A 85 5.42 -7.40 1.20
C LEU A 85 5.61 -8.70 0.40
N GLN A 86 6.68 -8.78 -0.40
CA GLN A 86 7.01 -9.96 -1.17
C GLN A 86 7.22 -11.20 -0.27
N CYS A 87 7.84 -11.04 0.90
CA CYS A 87 7.97 -12.11 1.88
C CYS A 87 6.61 -12.54 2.44
N ILE A 88 5.74 -11.60 2.79
CA ILE A 88 4.38 -11.89 3.28
C ILE A 88 3.60 -12.66 2.19
N TYR A 89 3.65 -12.19 0.95
CA TYR A 89 2.97 -12.85 -0.17
C TYR A 89 3.45 -14.29 -0.36
N ARG A 90 4.76 -14.53 -0.26
CA ARG A 90 5.33 -15.88 -0.32
C ARG A 90 4.78 -16.77 0.80
N LYS A 91 4.80 -16.29 2.04
CA LYS A 91 4.31 -17.06 3.21
C LYS A 91 2.80 -17.30 3.17
N MET A 92 2.06 -16.42 2.51
CA MET A 92 0.63 -16.58 2.27
C MET A 92 0.29 -17.44 1.06
N GLY A 93 1.26 -17.89 0.28
CA GLY A 93 0.99 -18.60 -0.97
C GLY A 93 0.31 -17.71 -2.03
N ALA A 94 0.50 -16.39 -1.93
CA ALA A 94 -0.09 -15.37 -2.79
C ALA A 94 0.72 -15.08 -4.05
N LEU A 95 1.76 -15.88 -4.33
CA LEU A 95 2.60 -15.75 -5.53
C LEU A 95 2.21 -16.78 -6.61
N ASP A 96 2.54 -16.45 -7.86
CA ASP A 96 2.49 -17.34 -9.02
C ASP A 96 3.83 -18.08 -9.25
N GLY A 97 3.91 -18.83 -10.36
CA GLY A 97 5.12 -19.58 -10.72
C GLY A 97 6.36 -18.73 -11.04
N SER A 98 6.17 -17.43 -11.28
CA SER A 98 7.23 -16.46 -11.55
C SER A 98 7.62 -15.66 -10.30
N ASN A 99 7.11 -16.05 -9.12
CA ASN A 99 7.23 -15.31 -7.86
C ASN A 99 6.62 -13.91 -7.90
N LEU A 100 5.60 -13.67 -8.74
CA LEU A 100 4.86 -12.42 -8.76
C LEU A 100 3.51 -12.56 -8.05
N PRO A 101 2.96 -11.49 -7.47
CA PRO A 101 1.66 -11.57 -6.79
C PRO A 101 0.53 -11.96 -7.75
N LYS A 102 -0.31 -12.91 -7.35
CA LYS A 102 -1.49 -13.35 -8.12
C LYS A 102 -2.79 -12.75 -7.58
N ALA A 103 -3.78 -12.58 -8.46
CA ALA A 103 -5.05 -11.92 -8.13
C ALA A 103 -5.74 -12.52 -6.91
N THR A 104 -5.87 -13.86 -6.88
CA THR A 104 -6.54 -14.55 -5.78
C THR A 104 -5.83 -14.37 -4.45
N GLY A 105 -4.49 -14.39 -4.46
CA GLY A 105 -3.68 -14.18 -3.27
C GLY A 105 -3.75 -12.75 -2.73
N LEU A 106 -3.80 -11.75 -3.62
CA LEU A 106 -4.00 -10.35 -3.23
C LEU A 106 -5.41 -10.14 -2.65
N VAL A 107 -6.45 -10.69 -3.28
CA VAL A 107 -7.81 -10.60 -2.72
C VAL A 107 -7.86 -11.22 -1.33
N GLU A 108 -7.32 -12.43 -1.15
CA GLU A 108 -7.25 -13.10 0.15
C GLU A 108 -6.52 -12.25 1.20
N LEU A 109 -5.37 -11.67 0.86
CA LEU A 109 -4.61 -10.80 1.75
C LEU A 109 -5.41 -9.60 2.27
N PHE A 110 -6.06 -8.87 1.37
CA PHE A 110 -6.78 -7.65 1.75
C PHE A 110 -8.13 -7.95 2.43
N THR A 111 -8.68 -9.15 2.24
CA THR A 111 -10.01 -9.53 2.76
C THR A 111 -9.95 -10.50 3.94
N GLU A 112 -8.76 -10.93 4.35
CA GLU A 112 -8.58 -11.74 5.55
C GLU A 112 -9.24 -11.03 6.76
N GLY A 113 -10.16 -11.72 7.43
CA GLY A 113 -10.90 -11.17 8.58
C GLY A 113 -11.95 -10.09 8.25
N VAL A 114 -12.19 -9.77 6.98
CA VAL A 114 -13.19 -8.78 6.57
C VAL A 114 -14.59 -9.40 6.54
N THR A 115 -15.54 -8.74 7.20
CA THR A 115 -16.96 -9.13 7.19
C THR A 115 -17.81 -8.29 6.22
N ASP A 116 -17.35 -7.11 5.84
CA ASP A 116 -18.09 -6.20 4.98
C ASP A 116 -18.04 -6.65 3.51
N LYS A 117 -19.22 -6.94 2.95
CA LYS A 117 -19.34 -7.39 1.56
C LYS A 117 -18.90 -6.32 0.56
N ASN A 118 -19.15 -5.05 0.85
CA ASN A 118 -18.80 -3.96 -0.06
C ASN A 118 -17.28 -3.79 -0.13
N TYR A 119 -16.59 -3.88 1.01
CA TYR A 119 -15.13 -3.92 1.06
C TYR A 119 -14.56 -5.11 0.27
N TYR A 120 -15.15 -6.30 0.42
CA TYR A 120 -14.72 -7.49 -0.35
C TYR A 120 -14.84 -7.27 -1.87
N LEU A 121 -15.97 -6.71 -2.34
CA LEU A 121 -16.19 -6.40 -3.75
C LEU A 121 -15.26 -5.30 -4.26
N ALA A 122 -15.06 -4.24 -3.47
CA ALA A 122 -14.12 -3.17 -3.77
C ALA A 122 -12.70 -3.71 -3.92
N THR A 123 -12.32 -4.67 -3.07
CA THR A 123 -11.01 -5.33 -3.14
C THR A 123 -10.84 -6.12 -4.43
N ILE A 124 -11.82 -6.95 -4.82
CA ILE A 124 -11.76 -7.69 -6.09
C ILE A 124 -11.59 -6.73 -7.26
N GLN A 125 -12.40 -5.68 -7.30
CA GLN A 125 -12.35 -4.68 -8.36
C GLN A 125 -10.98 -3.96 -8.40
N GLY A 126 -10.48 -3.52 -7.25
CA GLY A 126 -9.18 -2.85 -7.15
C GLY A 126 -8.02 -3.75 -7.58
N VAL A 127 -8.01 -5.01 -7.13
CA VAL A 127 -6.99 -6.00 -7.54
C VAL A 127 -7.00 -6.22 -9.05
N GLN A 128 -8.17 -6.43 -9.65
CA GLN A 128 -8.28 -6.64 -11.10
C GLN A 128 -7.72 -5.45 -11.90
N GLN A 129 -8.06 -4.23 -11.50
CA GLN A 129 -7.60 -3.02 -12.18
C GLN A 129 -6.08 -2.83 -12.03
N CYS A 130 -5.55 -3.02 -10.83
CA CYS A 130 -4.13 -2.87 -10.54
C CYS A 130 -3.27 -3.91 -11.24
N MET A 131 -3.71 -5.17 -11.26
CA MET A 131 -3.00 -6.21 -11.99
C MET A 131 -3.04 -6.00 -13.51
N ALA A 132 -4.16 -5.57 -14.07
CA ALA A 132 -4.25 -5.25 -15.49
C ALA A 132 -3.30 -4.11 -15.87
N LYS A 133 -3.12 -3.13 -14.98
CA LYS A 133 -2.13 -2.05 -15.14
C LYS A 133 -0.70 -2.58 -15.04
N GLU A 134 -0.42 -3.40 -14.04
CA GLU A 134 0.91 -3.97 -13.82
C GLU A 134 1.36 -4.81 -15.01
N ILE A 135 0.53 -5.77 -15.46
CA ILE A 135 0.83 -6.62 -16.63
C ILE A 135 1.19 -5.78 -17.87
N LYS A 136 0.53 -4.64 -18.08
CA LYS A 136 0.88 -3.73 -19.18
C LYS A 136 2.26 -3.11 -18.99
N GLN A 137 2.65 -2.75 -17.77
CA GLN A 137 3.99 -2.24 -17.46
C GLN A 137 5.07 -3.31 -17.64
N ILE A 138 4.80 -4.53 -17.18
CA ILE A 138 5.69 -5.69 -17.36
C ILE A 138 5.99 -5.90 -18.86
N ASN A 139 4.94 -5.97 -19.67
CA ASN A 139 5.05 -6.20 -21.11
C ASN A 139 5.77 -5.06 -21.85
N ALA A 140 5.71 -3.84 -21.31
CA ALA A 140 6.36 -2.68 -21.92
C ALA A 140 7.86 -2.57 -21.58
N ASN A 141 8.26 -2.95 -20.36
CA ASN A 141 9.61 -2.66 -19.87
C ASN A 141 10.63 -3.81 -20.05
N GLY A 142 10.17 -5.06 -20.24
CA GLY A 142 10.94 -6.22 -20.76
C GLY A 142 12.25 -6.64 -20.06
N THR A 143 12.74 -5.87 -19.09
CA THR A 143 14.02 -6.04 -18.41
C THR A 143 13.76 -6.14 -16.91
N PHE A 144 14.05 -7.31 -16.36
CA PHE A 144 13.88 -7.60 -14.94
C PHE A 144 15.25 -7.45 -14.26
N THR A 145 15.39 -6.43 -13.43
CA THR A 145 16.59 -6.22 -12.61
C THR A 145 16.47 -6.93 -11.27
N GLU A 146 17.60 -7.07 -10.58
CA GLU A 146 17.61 -7.55 -9.21
C GLU A 146 16.71 -6.69 -8.31
N GLY A 147 15.83 -7.34 -7.54
CA GLY A 147 14.84 -6.69 -6.68
C GLY A 147 13.52 -6.29 -7.38
N TYR A 148 13.35 -6.59 -8.66
CA TYR A 148 12.12 -6.30 -9.41
C TYR A 148 10.84 -6.85 -8.73
N THR A 149 10.90 -8.06 -8.18
CA THR A 149 9.75 -8.65 -7.48
C THR A 149 9.34 -7.87 -6.24
N CYS A 150 10.30 -7.25 -5.54
CA CYS A 150 10.02 -6.35 -4.42
C CYS A 150 9.32 -5.07 -4.90
N ASP A 151 9.78 -4.49 -6.02
CA ASP A 151 9.17 -3.29 -6.59
C ASP A 151 7.72 -3.56 -7.02
N VAL A 152 7.47 -4.66 -7.74
CA VAL A 152 6.11 -5.08 -8.13
C VAL A 152 5.21 -5.31 -6.91
N ALA A 153 5.74 -5.96 -5.87
CA ALA A 153 4.97 -6.23 -4.65
C ALA A 153 4.50 -4.94 -3.97
N TYR A 154 5.38 -3.94 -3.91
CA TYR A 154 5.06 -2.62 -3.38
C TYR A 154 4.04 -1.88 -4.26
N ASP A 155 4.30 -1.81 -5.57
CA ASP A 155 3.47 -1.03 -6.49
C ASP A 155 2.04 -1.60 -6.59
N LEU A 156 1.89 -2.93 -6.56
CA LEU A 156 0.57 -3.58 -6.47
C LEU A 156 -0.13 -3.29 -5.14
N PHE A 157 0.56 -3.36 -4.01
CA PHE A 157 -0.03 -3.05 -2.70
C PHE A 157 -0.57 -1.63 -2.65
N MET A 158 0.24 -0.67 -3.08
CA MET A 158 -0.13 0.75 -3.09
C MET A 158 -1.28 1.02 -4.05
N CYS A 159 -1.26 0.39 -5.23
CA CYS A 159 -2.33 0.52 -6.20
C CYS A 159 -3.66 -0.02 -5.63
N VAL A 160 -3.66 -1.24 -5.08
CA VAL A 160 -4.87 -1.89 -4.56
C VAL A 160 -5.44 -1.11 -3.39
N SER A 161 -4.59 -0.68 -2.45
CA SER A 161 -5.00 0.15 -1.30
C SER A 161 -5.71 1.42 -1.77
N LYS A 162 -5.09 2.14 -2.72
CA LYS A 162 -5.68 3.35 -3.31
C LYS A 162 -7.02 3.07 -4.01
N GLN A 163 -7.13 1.99 -4.79
CA GLN A 163 -8.39 1.65 -5.46
C GLN A 163 -9.51 1.32 -4.48
N ILE A 164 -9.20 0.59 -3.39
CA ILE A 164 -10.18 0.31 -2.34
C ILE A 164 -10.66 1.63 -1.71
N GLU A 165 -9.74 2.53 -1.36
CA GLU A 165 -10.08 3.84 -0.80
C GLU A 165 -10.98 4.66 -1.75
N GLU A 166 -10.65 4.70 -3.04
CA GLU A 166 -11.41 5.41 -4.07
C GLU A 166 -12.83 4.83 -4.23
N ILE A 167 -12.95 3.50 -4.32
CA ILE A 167 -14.25 2.81 -4.48
C ILE A 167 -15.12 2.99 -3.24
N CYS A 168 -14.51 2.86 -2.05
CA CYS A 168 -15.20 2.95 -0.77
C CYS A 168 -15.53 4.40 -0.35
N GLY A 169 -14.99 5.39 -1.06
CA GLY A 169 -15.19 6.81 -0.74
C GLY A 169 -14.51 7.22 0.56
N ILE A 170 -13.35 6.63 0.85
CA ILE A 170 -12.55 6.90 2.06
C ILE A 170 -11.63 8.13 1.84
N LEU A 171 -11.44 8.57 0.58
CA LEU A 171 -10.76 9.82 0.25
C LEU A 171 -11.69 11.04 0.40
N PRO A 172 -11.23 12.16 1.01
CA PRO A 172 -11.97 13.42 1.08
C PRO A 172 -12.15 14.10 -0.28
#